data_AF-A0A8T3VQT7-F1
#
_entry.id   AF-A0A8T3VQT7-F1
#
_cell.length_a   1.000
_cell.length_b   1.000
_cell.length_c   1.000
_cell.angle_alpha   90.00
_cell.angle_beta   90.00
_cell.angle_gamma   90.00
#
_symmetry.space_group_name_H-M   'P 1'
#
loop_
_entity.id
_entity.type
_entity.pdbx_description
1 polymer ?
#
loop_
_entity_poly.entity_id
_entity_poly.type
_entity_poly.pdbx_seq_one_letter_code
_entity_poly.pdbx_strand_id
1 'polypeptide(L)'
;MGRLSYEITDDNRRRLEILRAFSVINRQSPTLQDLVNESIEEFFIDAYNRYCEQCSPNDFLKAAMEEMLPEYIHTTADTPLIALK
;
A
#
# COMPACT_ATOMS: atom_id res chain seq x y z
N MET A 1 -18.09 -2.31 -0.36
CA MET A 1 -16.78 -2.65 0.24
C MET A 1 -17.01 -3.06 1.69
N GLY A 2 -16.73 -4.31 2.06
CA GLY A 2 -16.93 -4.80 3.43
C GLY A 2 -16.00 -4.09 4.42
N ARG A 3 -16.53 -3.68 5.58
CA ARG A 3 -15.69 -3.12 6.66
C ARG A 3 -14.82 -4.24 7.22
N LEU A 4 -13.55 -4.26 6.85
CA LEU A 4 -12.53 -5.04 7.56
C LEU A 4 -12.34 -4.42 8.94
N SER A 5 -12.61 -5.20 9.99
CA SER A 5 -12.31 -4.80 11.37
C SER A 5 -10.89 -5.24 11.70
N TYR A 6 -10.06 -4.31 12.13
CA TYR A 6 -8.70 -4.57 12.59
C TYR A 6 -8.48 -3.94 13.97
N GLU A 7 -7.65 -4.55 14.79
CA GLU A 7 -7.23 -3.98 16.07
C GLU A 7 -5.89 -3.26 15.88
N ILE A 8 -5.85 -2.00 16.28
CA ILE A 8 -4.62 -1.20 16.27
C ILE A 8 -3.99 -1.28 17.65
N THR A 9 -2.76 -1.78 17.72
CA THR A 9 -1.96 -1.76 18.96
C THR A 9 -1.63 -0.33 19.37
N ASP A 10 -1.35 -0.11 20.66
CA ASP A 10 -0.98 1.23 21.15
C ASP A 10 0.26 1.80 20.45
N ASP A 11 1.22 0.95 20.08
CA ASP A 11 2.40 1.35 19.31
C ASP A 11 2.04 1.81 17.89
N ASN A 12 1.19 1.06 17.19
CA ASN A 12 0.72 1.44 15.86
C ASN A 12 -0.11 2.73 15.91
N ARG A 13 -0.94 2.92 16.94
CA ARG A 13 -1.66 4.17 17.16
C ARG A 13 -0.69 5.35 17.30
N ARG A 14 0.37 5.19 18.10
CA ARG A 14 1.40 6.23 18.24
C ARG A 14 2.08 6.56 16.92
N ARG A 15 2.41 5.55 16.11
CA ARG A 15 3.00 5.74 14.76
C ARG A 15 2.06 6.49 13.82
N LEU A 16 0.77 6.15 13.82
CA LEU A 16 -0.23 6.81 12.98
C LEU A 16 -0.42 8.28 13.38
N GLU A 17 -0.41 8.61 14.67
CA GLU A 17 -0.45 10.02 15.12
C GLU A 17 0.78 10.81 14.67
N ILE A 18 1.96 10.18 14.66
CA ILE A 18 3.18 10.80 14.12
C ILE A 18 3.04 11.06 12.62
N LEU A 19 2.61 10.06 11.84
CA LEU A 19 2.38 10.22 10.39
C LEU A 19 1.37 11.32 10.10
N ARG A 20 0.28 11.36 10.86
CA ARG A 20 -0.72 12.43 10.79
C ARG A 20 -0.11 13.81 11.08
N ALA A 21 0.72 13.94 12.11
CA ALA A 21 1.40 15.20 12.41
C ALA A 21 2.32 15.67 11.26
N PHE A 22 3.03 14.75 10.61
CA PHE A 22 3.87 15.08 9.44
C PHE A 22 3.04 15.45 8.21
N SER A 23 1.89 14.82 7.98
CA SER A 23 1.02 15.15 6.84
C SER A 23 0.47 16.59 6.89
N VAL A 24 0.32 17.17 8.09
CA VAL A 24 -0.06 18.58 8.29
C VAL A 24 0.99 19.54 7.70
N ILE A 25 2.27 19.14 7.69
CA ILE A 25 3.34 19.93 7.06
C ILE A 25 3.09 20.09 5.56
N ASN A 26 2.50 19.08 4.92
CA ASN A 26 2.12 19.09 3.51
C ASN A 26 0.72 19.69 3.26
N ARG A 27 0.13 20.37 4.25
CA ARG A 27 -1.25 20.92 4.23
C ARG A 27 -2.33 19.85 3.96
N GLN A 28 -2.01 18.59 4.18
CA GLN A 28 -2.98 17.51 4.14
C GLN A 28 -3.51 17.24 5.56
N SER A 29 -4.70 16.68 5.65
CA SER A 29 -5.34 16.34 6.92
C SER A 29 -5.97 14.95 6.86
N PRO A 30 -5.17 13.91 6.57
CA PRO A 30 -5.66 12.54 6.46
C PRO A 30 -6.26 12.09 7.78
N THR A 31 -7.30 11.25 7.67
CA THR A 31 -7.83 10.51 8.81
C THR A 31 -6.89 9.34 9.15
N LEU A 32 -7.04 8.79 10.36
CA LEU A 32 -6.29 7.57 10.74
C LEU A 32 -6.62 6.39 9.79
N GLN A 33 -7.84 6.34 9.26
CA GLN A 33 -8.24 5.32 8.31
C GLN A 33 -7.48 5.47 6.98
N ASP A 34 -7.31 6.70 6.50
CA ASP A 34 -6.57 6.98 5.26
C ASP A 34 -5.12 6.50 5.39
N LEU A 35 -4.45 6.85 6.51
CA LEU A 35 -3.09 6.42 6.77
C LEU A 35 -2.94 4.89 6.87
N VAL A 36 -3.92 4.21 7.47
CA VAL A 36 -3.93 2.75 7.53
C VAL A 36 -4.13 2.15 6.15
N ASN A 37 -5.05 2.68 5.36
CA ASN A 37 -5.31 2.20 4.00
C ASN A 37 -4.07 2.38 3.12
N GLU A 38 -3.45 3.56 3.14
CA GLU A 38 -2.18 3.84 2.44
C GLU A 38 -1.08 2.85 2.86
N SER A 39 -0.93 2.63 4.16
CA SER A 39 0.07 1.67 4.68
C SER A 39 -0.19 0.23 4.21
N ILE A 40 -1.45 -0.18 4.09
CA ILE A 40 -1.84 -1.51 3.58
C ILE A 40 -1.57 -1.60 2.08
N GLU A 41 -1.90 -0.56 1.31
CA GLU A 41 -1.63 -0.50 -0.12
C GLU A 41 -0.12 -0.58 -0.40
N GLU A 42 0.69 0.23 0.28
CA GLU A 42 2.16 0.20 0.15
C GLU A 42 2.73 -1.19 0.46
N PHE A 43 2.25 -1.80 1.55
CA PHE A 43 2.68 -3.16 1.93
C PHE A 43 2.29 -4.18 0.85
N PHE A 44 1.07 -4.10 0.32
CA PHE A 44 0.61 -5.01 -0.72
C PHE A 44 1.47 -4.89 -1.99
N ILE A 45 1.78 -3.67 -2.41
CA ILE A 45 2.62 -3.39 -3.59
C ILE A 45 4.05 -3.94 -3.38
N ASP A 46 4.66 -3.70 -2.22
CA ASP A 46 5.99 -4.23 -1.90
C ASP A 46 6.00 -5.77 -1.89
N ALA A 47 4.98 -6.39 -1.29
CA ALA A 47 4.82 -7.84 -1.29
C ALA A 47 4.66 -8.40 -2.72
N TYR A 48 3.84 -7.74 -3.55
CA TYR A 48 3.64 -8.10 -4.95
C TYR A 48 4.93 -8.01 -5.76
N ASN A 49 5.68 -6.91 -5.63
CA ASN A 49 6.94 -6.72 -6.36
C ASN A 49 7.96 -7.81 -6.00
N ARG A 50 8.13 -8.10 -4.70
CA ARG A 50 9.02 -9.17 -4.23
C ARG A 50 8.57 -10.54 -4.70
N TYR A 51 7.27 -10.79 -4.74
CA TYR A 51 6.71 -12.03 -5.27
C TYR A 51 7.02 -12.19 -6.77
N CYS A 52 6.84 -11.12 -7.55
CA CYS A 52 7.10 -11.11 -8.98
C CYS A 52 8.57 -11.36 -9.35
N GLU A 53 9.52 -10.92 -8.52
CA GLU A 53 10.95 -11.21 -8.73
C GLU A 53 11.27 -12.72 -8.64
N GLN A 54 10.44 -13.48 -7.93
CA GLN A 54 10.71 -14.89 -7.59
C GLN A 54 9.79 -15.87 -8.32
N CYS A 55 8.72 -15.39 -8.94
CA CYS A 55 7.66 -16.25 -9.47
C CYS A 55 7.79 -16.64 -10.94
N SER A 56 7.28 -17.83 -11.23
CA SER A 56 7.17 -18.33 -12.59
C SER A 56 6.11 -17.55 -13.38
N PRO A 57 6.24 -17.39 -14.71
CA PRO A 57 5.32 -16.59 -15.52
C PRO A 57 3.84 -17.04 -15.49
N ASN A 58 3.56 -18.29 -15.09
CA ASN A 58 2.22 -18.90 -15.08
C ASN A 58 1.67 -19.10 -13.65
N ASP A 59 2.06 -18.24 -12.73
CA ASP A 59 1.65 -18.37 -11.33
C ASP A 59 0.22 -17.82 -11.10
N PHE A 60 -0.68 -18.71 -10.67
CA PHE A 60 -2.06 -18.36 -10.32
C PHE A 60 -2.14 -17.31 -9.20
N LEU A 61 -1.20 -17.34 -8.25
CA LEU A 61 -1.18 -16.37 -7.16
C LEU A 61 -0.79 -14.98 -7.67
N LYS A 62 0.08 -14.90 -8.68
CA LYS A 62 0.42 -13.62 -9.32
C LYS A 62 -0.82 -12.98 -9.97
N ALA A 63 -1.59 -13.75 -10.74
CA ALA A 63 -2.82 -13.26 -11.35
C ALA A 63 -3.85 -12.78 -10.31
N ALA A 64 -4.01 -13.50 -9.21
CA ALA A 64 -4.90 -13.09 -8.12
C ALA A 64 -4.43 -11.81 -7.40
N MET A 65 -3.11 -11.61 -7.27
CA MET A 65 -2.58 -10.36 -6.72
C MET A 65 -2.76 -9.19 -7.68
N GLU A 66 -2.62 -9.41 -8.99
CA GLU A 66 -2.84 -8.39 -10.02
C GLU A 66 -4.28 -7.86 -10.03
N GLU A 67 -5.29 -8.70 -9.78
CA GLU A 67 -6.70 -8.29 -9.66
C GLU A 67 -6.97 -7.35 -8.47
N MET A 68 -6.09 -7.37 -7.46
CA MET A 68 -6.22 -6.58 -6.23
C MET A 68 -5.32 -5.34 -6.23
N LEU A 69 -4.53 -5.13 -7.30
CA LEU A 69 -3.72 -3.93 -7.42
C LEU A 69 -4.61 -2.69 -7.61
N PRO A 70 -4.25 -1.57 -6.98
CA PRO A 70 -4.93 -0.30 -7.24
C PRO A 70 -4.94 0.06 -8.73
N GLU A 71 -6.06 0.62 -9.23
CA GLU A 71 -6.26 0.94 -10.65
C GLU A 71 -5.17 1.83 -11.25
N TYR A 72 -4.51 2.68 -10.43
CA TYR A 72 -3.43 3.55 -10.87
C TYR A 72 -2.13 2.81 -11.23
N ILE A 73 -1.99 1.54 -10.83
CA ILE A 73 -0.82 0.70 -11.12
C ILE A 73 -0.95 0.05 -12.50
N HIS A 74 -2.16 -0.12 -13.03
CA HIS A 74 -2.37 -0.69 -14.38
C HIS A 74 -1.90 0.23 -15.52
N THR A 75 -1.59 1.51 -15.24
CA THR A 75 -1.13 2.47 -16.24
C THR A 75 0.38 2.51 -16.49
N THR A 76 1.20 1.77 -15.75
CA THR A 76 2.65 1.74 -15.98
C THR A 76 3.12 0.34 -16.35
N ALA A 77 2.76 -0.09 -17.56
CA ALA A 77 3.37 -1.26 -18.18
C ALA A 77 4.88 -1.10 -18.45
N ASP A 78 5.47 0.10 -18.28
CA ASP A 78 6.86 0.37 -18.68
C ASP A 78 7.64 1.32 -17.76
N THR A 79 7.38 1.38 -16.45
CA THR A 79 8.24 2.21 -15.57
C THR A 79 8.51 1.58 -14.21
N PRO A 80 9.77 1.19 -13.90
CA PRO A 80 10.12 0.73 -12.57
C PRO A 80 9.99 1.90 -11.59
N LEU A 81 9.25 1.68 -10.49
CA LEU A 81 9.04 2.61 -9.36
C LEU A 81 10.33 2.79 -8.51
N ILE A 82 11.49 2.89 -9.16
CA ILE A 82 12.78 3.27 -8.57
C ILE A 82 13.28 4.52 -9.30
N ALA A 83 12.46 5.55 -9.40
CA ALA A 83 12.87 6.82 -10.00
C ALA A 83 12.04 8.02 -9.53
N LEU A 84 11.77 8.15 -8.24
CA LEU A 84 11.41 9.43 -7.64
C LEU A 84 12.19 9.59 -6.33
N LYS A 85 13.46 9.98 -6.48
CA LYS A 85 14.27 10.64 -5.45
C LYS A 85 14.12 12.15 -5.59
#